data_AF-A0A0C2F6E6-F1
#
_entry.id   AF-A0A0C2F6E6-F1
#
_cell.length_a   1.000
_cell.length_b   1.000
_cell.length_c   1.000
_cell.angle_alpha   90.00
_cell.angle_beta   90.00
_cell.angle_gamma   90.00
#
_symmetry.space_group_name_H-M   'P 1'
#
loop_
_entity.id
_entity.type
_entity.pdbx_description
1 polymer ?
#
loop_
_entity_poly.entity_id
_entity_poly.type
_entity_poly.pdbx_seq_one_letter_code
_entity_poly.pdbx_strand_id
1 'polypeptide(L)'
;VIGGSKPKVATPRVVGCIAAYKRANPTMFAWEIREKLLQERVCDPDNVPSVSSINRIVRNKASMATSPSAVAPAPTLLAPPRTNHQHYQPN
;
A
#
# COMPACT_ATOMS: atom_id res chain seq x y z
N VAL A 1 6.29 -26.20 16.99
CA VAL A 1 7.31 -25.14 17.15
C VAL A 1 7.03 -24.08 16.10
N ILE A 2 6.45 -22.95 16.50
CA ILE A 2 5.98 -21.91 15.57
C ILE A 2 7.18 -21.00 15.25
N GLY A 3 7.82 -21.28 14.12
CA GLY A 3 8.87 -20.47 13.54
C GLY A 3 8.30 -19.13 13.09
N GLY A 4 8.37 -18.12 13.95
CA GLY A 4 7.98 -16.75 13.68
C GLY A 4 9.18 -15.81 13.79
N SER A 5 10.22 -16.03 13.00
CA SER A 5 11.30 -15.05 12.84
C SER A 5 10.73 -13.84 12.11
N LYS A 6 10.29 -12.84 12.89
CA LYS A 6 9.91 -11.52 12.39
C LYS A 6 11.00 -11.04 11.42
N PRO A 7 10.65 -10.63 10.19
CA PRO A 7 11.65 -10.07 9.29
C PRO A 7 12.21 -8.81 9.95
N LYS A 8 13.53 -8.76 10.14
CA LYS A 8 14.28 -7.54 10.49
C LYS A 8 14.17 -6.57 9.30
N VAL A 9 13.03 -5.88 9.16
CA VAL A 9 12.80 -4.96 8.04
C VAL A 9 11.90 -3.81 8.50
N ALA A 10 12.46 -2.59 8.39
CA ALA A 10 11.98 -1.33 8.94
C ALA A 10 11.83 -1.34 10.47
N THR A 11 12.46 -0.37 11.15
CA THR A 11 12.32 -0.19 12.61
C THR A 11 10.83 -0.22 12.96
N PRO A 12 10.32 -1.25 13.67
CA PRO A 12 8.88 -1.46 13.85
C PRO A 12 8.20 -0.27 14.53
N ARG A 13 8.98 0.49 15.29
CA ARG A 13 8.63 1.79 15.87
C ARG A 13 8.15 2.79 14.80
N VAL A 14 8.89 2.98 13.71
CA VAL A 14 8.58 3.96 12.65
C VAL A 14 7.28 3.59 11.94
N VAL A 15 7.12 2.31 11.60
CA VAL A 15 5.91 1.78 10.96
C VAL A 15 4.69 1.97 11.86
N GLY A 16 4.83 1.71 13.16
CA GLY A 16 3.79 1.94 14.16
C GLY A 16 3.40 3.41 14.27
N CYS A 17 4.39 4.31 14.35
CA CYS A 17 4.16 5.76 14.39
C CYS A 17 3.44 6.27 13.15
N ILE A 18 3.87 5.89 11.94
CA ILE A 18 3.20 6.27 10.67
C ILE A 18 1.71 5.88 10.69
N ALA A 19 1.42 4.64 11.10
CA ALA A 19 0.05 4.15 11.17
C ALA A 19 -0.77 4.90 12.24
N ALA A 20 -0.18 5.20 13.40
CA ALA A 20 -0.84 5.94 14.47
C ALA A 20 -1.19 7.37 14.04
N TYR A 21 -0.26 8.10 13.41
CA TYR A 21 -0.53 9.46 12.94
C TYR A 21 -1.63 9.51 11.89
N LYS A 22 -1.60 8.57 10.93
CA LYS A 22 -2.66 8.47 9.91
C LYS A 22 -4.00 8.04 10.50
N ARG A 23 -4.01 7.17 11.50
CA ARG A 23 -5.24 6.74 12.19
C ARG A 23 -5.86 7.88 13.00
N ALA A 24 -5.04 8.70 13.65
CA ALA A 24 -5.50 9.88 14.38
C ALA A 24 -6.05 10.95 13.42
N ASN A 25 -5.36 11.20 12.31
CA ASN A 25 -5.72 12.22 11.32
C ASN A 25 -5.63 11.64 9.89
N PRO A 26 -6.74 11.12 9.32
CA PRO A 26 -6.71 10.51 7.98
C PRO A 26 -6.38 11.52 6.88
N THR A 27 -6.67 12.80 7.12
CA THR A 27 -6.40 13.93 6.22
C THR A 27 -4.90 14.30 6.15
N MET A 28 -4.10 13.92 7.15
CA MET A 28 -2.68 14.27 7.23
C MET A 28 -1.91 13.64 6.07
N PHE A 29 -1.18 14.44 5.29
CA PHE A 29 -0.43 13.97 4.14
C PHE A 29 0.84 13.21 4.52
N ALA A 30 1.38 12.42 3.58
CA ALA A 30 2.57 11.61 3.83
C ALA A 30 3.84 12.46 4.05
N TRP A 31 3.92 13.67 3.48
CA TRP A 31 4.99 14.61 3.76
C TRP A 31 4.88 15.19 5.18
N GLU A 32 3.67 15.49 5.67
CA GLU A 32 3.45 15.94 7.05
C GLU A 32 3.85 14.84 8.05
N ILE A 33 3.54 13.58 7.74
CA ILE A 33 3.99 12.43 8.55
C ILE A 33 5.51 12.37 8.60
N ARG A 34 6.21 12.64 7.48
CA ARG A 34 7.67 12.68 7.43
C ARG A 34 8.22 13.75 8.39
N GLU A 35 7.67 14.95 8.36
CA GLU A 35 8.09 16.04 9.23
C GLU A 35 7.82 15.74 10.70
N LYS A 36 6.66 15.16 11.03
CA LYS A 36 6.33 14.71 12.39
C LYS A 36 7.34 13.67 12.90
N LEU A 37 7.74 12.71 12.06
CA LEU A 37 8.74 11.70 12.43
C LEU A 37 10.11 12.32 12.77
N LEU A 38 10.49 13.40 12.08
CA LEU A 38 11.73 14.15 12.33
C LEU A 38 11.60 15.00 13.61
N GLN A 39 10.47 15.69 13.77
CA GLN A 39 10.20 16.56 14.93
C GLN A 39 10.17 15.76 16.24
N GLU A 40 9.55 14.58 16.23
CA GLU A 40 9.44 13.67 17.39
C GLU A 40 10.71 12.81 17.58
N ARG A 41 11.77 13.03 16.79
CA ARG A 41 13.03 12.26 16.81
C ARG A 41 12.78 10.75 16.72
N VAL A 42 11.76 10.36 15.95
CA VAL A 42 11.48 8.95 15.65
C VAL A 42 12.44 8.44 14.57
N CYS A 43 12.78 9.31 13.62
CA CYS A 43 13.78 9.10 12.57
C CYS A 43 14.74 10.29 12.49
N ASP A 44 15.96 10.03 12.05
CA ASP A 44 16.92 11.05 11.61
C ASP A 44 16.67 11.44 10.14
N PRO A 45 17.15 12.60 9.66
CA PRO A 45 17.02 13.00 8.26
C PRO A 45 17.61 12.00 7.27
N ASP A 46 18.61 11.21 7.68
CA ASP A 46 19.24 10.16 6.88
C ASP A 46 18.43 8.85 6.87
N ASN A 47 17.69 8.59 7.95
CA ASN A 47 16.96 7.34 8.21
C ASN A 47 15.45 7.45 7.96
N VAL A 48 14.95 8.65 7.65
CA VAL A 48 13.52 8.90 7.46
C VAL A 48 13.04 8.26 6.15
N PRO A 49 11.93 7.50 6.17
CA PRO A 49 11.42 6.88 4.95
C PRO A 49 10.94 7.93 3.94
N SER A 50 11.08 7.60 2.66
CA SER A 50 10.55 8.43 1.58
C SER A 50 9.02 8.55 1.65
N VAL A 51 8.46 9.61 1.05
CA VAL A 51 7.00 9.84 0.96
C VAL A 51 6.28 8.66 0.30
N SER A 52 6.89 8.05 -0.72
CA SER A 52 6.35 6.84 -1.37
C SER A 52 6.31 5.65 -0.42
N SER A 53 7.40 5.43 0.34
CA SER A 53 7.47 4.37 1.36
C SER A 53 6.41 4.54 2.45
N ILE A 54 6.18 5.78 2.92
CA ILE A 54 5.12 6.11 3.90
C ILE A 54 3.75 5.74 3.34
N ASN A 55 3.45 6.10 2.09
CA ASN A 55 2.18 5.77 1.44
C ASN A 55 1.97 4.26 1.24
N ARG A 56 3.05 3.49 1.01
CA ARG A 56 2.99 2.03 0.97
C ARG A 56 2.66 1.48 2.36
N ILE A 57 3.33 1.95 3.41
CA ILE A 57 3.11 1.52 4.80
C ILE A 57 1.66 1.78 5.26
N VAL A 58 1.13 2.98 4.98
CA VAL A 58 -0.25 3.35 5.31
C VAL A 58 -1.24 2.36 4.70
N ARG A 59 -1.08 2.03 3.41
CA ARG A 59 -1.96 1.10 2.69
C ARG A 59 -1.77 -0.35 3.15
N ASN A 60 -0.53 -0.77 3.41
CA ASN A 60 -0.22 -2.15 3.80
C ASN A 60 -0.68 -2.47 5.22
N LYS A 61 -0.60 -1.52 6.17
CA LYS A 61 -1.08 -1.73 7.54
C LYS A 61 -2.60 -1.87 7.60
N ALA A 62 -3.32 -1.14 6.75
CA ALA A 62 -4.76 -1.33 6.56
C ALA A 62 -5.06 -2.75 6.03
N SER A 63 -4.23 -3.24 5.09
CA SER A 63 -4.36 -4.59 4.53
C SER A 63 -3.88 -5.73 5.43
N MET A 64 -3.15 -5.46 6.53
CA MET A 64 -2.71 -6.48 7.50
C MET A 64 -3.69 -6.68 8.66
N ALA A 65 -4.62 -5.74 8.86
CA ALA A 65 -5.70 -5.86 9.84
C ALA A 65 -6.89 -6.69 9.32
N THR A 66 -6.89 -7.04 8.03
CA THR A 66 -7.81 -8.01 7.45
C THR A 66 -6.97 -9.03 6.71
N SER A 67 -6.99 -10.29 7.12
CA SER A 67 -6.45 -11.36 6.29
C SER A 67 -7.03 -11.21 4.88
N PRO A 68 -6.24 -10.97 3.83
CA PRO A 68 -6.73 -11.23 2.48
C PRO A 68 -6.73 -12.74 2.34
N SER A 69 -7.80 -13.39 2.82
CA SER A 69 -8.18 -14.68 2.27
C SER A 69 -8.28 -14.45 0.78
N ALA A 70 -7.37 -15.10 0.05
CA ALA A 70 -7.19 -14.98 -1.36
C ALA A 70 -8.53 -15.08 -2.09
N VAL A 71 -9.03 -13.96 -2.60
CA VAL A 71 -9.94 -13.96 -3.75
C VAL A 71 -9.42 -12.87 -4.67
N ALA A 72 -8.64 -13.31 -5.64
CA ALA A 72 -8.32 -12.53 -6.81
C ALA A 72 -9.62 -11.98 -7.42
N PRO A 73 -9.68 -10.72 -7.87
CA PRO A 73 -10.66 -10.37 -8.88
C PRO A 73 -10.19 -11.08 -10.15
N ALA A 74 -10.79 -12.24 -10.43
CA ALA A 74 -10.76 -12.81 -11.77
C ALA A 74 -11.21 -11.70 -12.74
N PRO A 75 -10.45 -11.41 -13.82
CA PRO A 75 -10.99 -10.59 -14.88
C PRO A 75 -12.07 -11.41 -15.56
N THR A 76 -13.32 -11.26 -15.10
CA THR A 76 -14.47 -11.85 -15.77
C THR A 76 -14.51 -11.24 -17.17
N LEU A 77 -14.15 -12.08 -18.13
CA LEU A 77 -14.46 -11.99 -19.54
C LEU A 77 -15.89 -11.48 -19.73
N LEU A 78 -16.03 -10.18 -19.99
CA LEU A 78 -17.23 -9.58 -20.53
C LEU A 78 -16.83 -8.76 -21.77
N ALA A 79 -16.27 -9.46 -22.76
CA ALA A 79 -16.38 -9.00 -24.13
C ALA A 79 -17.84 -9.27 -24.57
N PRO A 80 -18.59 -8.25 -25.03
CA PRO A 80 -19.97 -8.45 -25.47
C PRO A 80 -20.01 -9.34 -26.73
N PRO A 81 -20.98 -10.27 -26.85
CA PRO A 81 -21.12 -11.09 -28.04
C PRO A 81 -22.06 -10.39 -29.02
N ARG A 82 -21.56 -9.71 -30.07
CA ARG A 82 -22.41 -9.30 -31.21
C ARG A 82 -21.67 -9.34 -32.56
N THR A 83 -21.86 -10.48 -33.23
CA THR A 83 -22.18 -10.69 -34.65
C THR A 83 -21.94 -9.57 -35.69
N ASN A 84 -21.38 -10.01 -36.84
CA ASN A 84 -21.59 -9.54 -38.22
C ASN A 84 -20.92 -8.24 -38.73
N HIS A 85 -19.87 -8.36 -39.57
CA HIS A 85 -20.04 -8.44 -41.03
C HIS A 85 -18.69 -8.54 -41.76
N GLN A 86 -18.67 -9.51 -42.66
CA GLN A 86 -17.64 -9.83 -43.62
C GLN A 86 -17.64 -8.78 -44.74
N HIS A 87 -16.92 -7.67 -44.59
CA HIS A 87 -16.60 -6.82 -45.76
C HIS A 87 -15.14 -7.00 -46.15
N TYR A 88 -14.89 -8.15 -46.77
CA TYR A 88 -13.74 -8.34 -47.65
C TYR A 88 -14.02 -7.57 -48.93
N GLN A 89 -13.21 -6.56 -49.23
CA GLN A 89 -13.00 -6.11 -50.61
C GLN A 89 -11.51 -6.21 -50.90
N PRO A 90 -11.09 -7.07 -51.83
CA PRO A 90 -9.73 -7.10 -52.32
C PRO A 90 -9.53 -6.14 -53.50
N ASN A 91 -8.28 -5.71 -53.60
CA ASN A 91 -7.57 -4.99 -54.67
C ASN A 91 -7.96 -3.54 -54.96
#